data_AF-A0A2V0PNC5-F1
#
_entry.id   AF-A0A2V0PNC5-F1
#
_cell.length_a   1.000
_cell.length_b   1.000
_cell.length_c   1.000
_cell.angle_alpha   90.00
_cell.angle_beta   90.00
_cell.angle_gamma   90.00
#
_symmetry.space_group_name_H-M   'P 1'
#
loop_
_entity.id
_entity.type
_entity.pdbx_description
1 polymer ?
#
loop_
_entity_poly.entity_id
_entity_poly.type
_entity_poly.pdbx_seq_one_letter_code
_entity_poly.pdbx_strand_id
1 'polypeptide(L)'
;MHPRSVVSPARACAWSSAQPSWGARRVARPGGCPPPAQQLRARPARRARSTRGAPRASPSDSEFEGVPAGDEVVQAALEDQLRLQLRSETIKESIREDLRSKVEDIKQISEELQAQLDEGYQIERFRNDLESQEALASAMEKFNELEDEIAAMKAQLQADREDLAAWEKASAAARSKGLFFKNLYKPDADADAAAGQGGQQQAQDGSGGRFRGELRGSIDPEAAAAARRAAAKVTAPAVEEVGSPLRLWLFAYMAGILALVVAQDLTTAQPSVGLDALYGVLGLVLGVNAWNERTALAAAREARSKGMQEQGQQQQQEHQQQRSHKQPPGRPSGDEKQSSLSE
;
A
#
# COMPACT_ATOMS: atom_id res chain seq x y z
N MET A 1 -1.66 15.32 71.85
CA MET A 1 -1.81 13.85 71.85
C MET A 1 -2.91 13.49 70.85
N HIS A 2 -2.69 12.38 70.13
CA HIS A 2 -3.37 11.88 68.90
C HIS A 2 -2.86 12.45 67.56
N PRO A 3 -1.94 11.74 66.88
CA PRO A 3 -1.69 11.94 65.46
C PRO A 3 -2.73 11.17 64.64
N ARG A 4 -3.40 11.85 63.71
CA ARG A 4 -4.21 11.20 62.68
C ARG A 4 -3.30 10.80 61.52
N SER A 5 -3.35 9.51 61.25
CA SER A 5 -2.71 8.73 60.19
C SER A 5 -2.87 9.33 58.80
N VAL A 6 -1.72 9.50 58.13
CA VAL A 6 -1.61 9.73 56.70
C VAL A 6 -1.97 8.42 55.99
N VAL A 7 -3.06 8.43 55.23
CA VAL A 7 -3.45 7.33 54.34
C VAL A 7 -2.86 7.61 52.96
N SER A 8 -1.86 6.83 52.57
CA SER A 8 -1.37 6.76 51.19
C SER A 8 -2.42 6.14 50.28
N PRO A 9 -2.77 6.75 49.14
CA PRO A 9 -3.36 6.03 48.03
C PRO A 9 -2.24 5.51 47.12
N ALA A 10 -1.75 4.31 47.43
CA ALA A 10 -1.16 3.45 46.41
C ALA A 10 -2.31 2.83 45.59
N ARG A 11 -2.60 3.42 44.43
CA ARG A 11 -3.34 2.73 43.37
C ARG A 11 -2.52 2.84 42.10
N ALA A 12 -1.70 1.82 41.90
CA ALA A 12 -1.11 1.51 40.63
C ALA A 12 -2.24 1.34 39.59
N CYS A 13 -2.25 2.22 38.59
CA CYS A 13 -2.96 1.99 37.35
C CYS A 13 -2.27 0.82 36.65
N ALA A 14 -2.82 -0.39 36.82
CA ALA A 14 -2.58 -1.48 35.90
C ALA A 14 -3.30 -1.12 34.59
N TRP A 15 -2.60 -0.41 33.70
CA TRP A 15 -2.97 -0.38 32.29
C TRP A 15 -2.72 -1.77 31.72
N SER A 16 -3.76 -2.60 31.81
CA SER A 16 -3.90 -3.80 31.00
C SER A 16 -4.07 -3.35 29.56
N SER A 17 -2.96 -3.39 28.81
CA SER A 17 -2.98 -3.34 27.35
C SER A 17 -3.66 -4.61 26.84
N ALA A 18 -4.99 -4.61 26.84
CA ALA A 18 -5.78 -5.55 26.08
C ALA A 18 -5.53 -5.26 24.60
N GLN A 19 -4.56 -5.96 24.02
CA GLN A 19 -4.42 -6.03 22.58
C GLN A 19 -5.76 -6.54 22.01
N PRO A 20 -6.39 -5.83 21.05
CA PRO A 20 -7.44 -6.46 20.26
C PRO A 20 -6.76 -7.57 19.46
N SER A 21 -7.00 -8.82 19.85
CA SER A 21 -6.73 -9.96 18.99
C SER A 21 -7.60 -9.80 17.76
N TRP A 22 -7.01 -9.31 16.67
CA TRP A 22 -7.63 -9.37 15.35
C TRP A 22 -7.77 -10.85 15.00
N GLY A 23 -8.91 -11.40 15.37
CA GLY A 23 -9.33 -12.74 15.01
C GLY A 23 -9.20 -12.86 13.51
N ALA A 24 -8.37 -13.81 13.08
CA ALA A 24 -8.31 -14.27 11.71
C ALA A 24 -9.71 -14.66 11.25
N ARG A 25 -10.44 -13.71 10.62
CA ARG A 25 -11.57 -14.03 9.75
C ARG A 25 -10.97 -14.81 8.59
N ARG A 26 -10.99 -16.13 8.74
CA ARG A 26 -10.98 -17.05 7.61
C ARG A 26 -12.19 -16.66 6.76
N VAL A 27 -11.94 -15.86 5.73
CA VAL A 27 -12.86 -15.75 4.61
C VAL A 27 -12.91 -17.16 4.04
N ALA A 28 -14.00 -17.86 4.36
CA ALA A 28 -14.33 -19.12 3.73
C ALA A 28 -14.34 -18.86 2.23
N ARG A 29 -13.36 -19.43 1.52
CA ARG A 29 -13.40 -19.54 0.06
C ARG A 29 -14.74 -20.19 -0.29
N PRO A 30 -15.62 -19.55 -1.07
CA PRO A 30 -16.72 -20.28 -1.67
C PRO A 30 -16.10 -21.40 -2.51
N GLY A 31 -16.48 -22.64 -2.20
CA GLY A 31 -16.05 -23.81 -2.93
C GLY A 31 -16.35 -23.61 -4.41
N GLY A 32 -15.28 -23.47 -5.20
CA GLY A 32 -15.37 -23.52 -6.64
C GLY A 32 -15.91 -24.90 -7.01
N CYS A 33 -17.13 -24.93 -7.52
CA CYS A 33 -17.64 -26.08 -8.25
C CYS A 33 -16.64 -26.43 -9.36
N PRO A 34 -16.24 -27.69 -9.52
CA PRO A 34 -15.50 -28.10 -10.69
C PRO A 34 -16.38 -27.85 -11.94
N PRO A 35 -15.82 -27.33 -13.04
CA PRO A 35 -16.58 -27.19 -14.27
C PRO A 35 -17.09 -28.56 -14.73
N PRO A 36 -18.31 -28.65 -15.29
CA PRO A 36 -18.82 -29.90 -15.83
C PRO A 36 -17.88 -30.38 -16.94
N ALA A 37 -17.49 -31.65 -16.84
CA ALA A 37 -16.75 -32.36 -17.86
C ALA A 37 -17.42 -32.12 -19.22
N GLN A 38 -16.69 -31.50 -20.14
CA GLN A 38 -17.12 -31.35 -21.52
C GLN A 38 -17.33 -32.75 -22.09
N GLN A 39 -18.61 -33.11 -22.22
CA GLN A 39 -19.03 -34.27 -22.96
C GLN A 39 -18.57 -34.09 -24.40
N LEU A 40 -17.60 -34.94 -24.78
CA LEU A 40 -17.26 -35.25 -26.16
C LEU A 40 -18.56 -35.66 -26.88
N ARG A 41 -19.23 -34.68 -27.50
CA ARG A 41 -20.37 -34.93 -28.39
C ARG A 41 -19.83 -35.70 -29.58
N ALA A 42 -20.21 -36.97 -29.62
CA ALA A 42 -20.03 -37.86 -30.75
C ALA A 42 -20.52 -37.20 -32.04
N ARG A 43 -19.64 -37.22 -33.06
CA ARG A 43 -19.99 -36.92 -34.45
C ARG A 43 -21.16 -37.81 -34.90
N PRO A 44 -22.25 -37.27 -35.44
CA PRO A 44 -23.23 -38.08 -36.13
C PRO A 44 -22.66 -38.54 -37.47
N ALA A 45 -22.65 -39.86 -37.68
CA ALA A 45 -22.40 -40.50 -38.96
C ALA A 45 -23.45 -40.04 -39.98
N ARG A 46 -23.00 -39.26 -40.98
CA ARG A 46 -23.84 -38.84 -42.10
C ARG A 46 -24.06 -40.04 -43.02
N ARG A 47 -25.23 -40.66 -42.90
CA ARG A 47 -25.79 -41.62 -43.85
C ARG A 47 -25.87 -40.96 -45.24
N ALA A 48 -25.09 -41.48 -46.19
CA ALA A 48 -25.31 -41.26 -47.61
C ALA A 48 -26.61 -41.98 -48.03
N ARG A 49 -27.68 -41.21 -48.21
CA ARG A 49 -28.94 -41.71 -48.78
C ARG A 49 -28.82 -41.61 -50.30
N SER A 50 -28.35 -42.70 -50.91
CA SER A 50 -28.48 -42.93 -52.35
C SER A 50 -29.96 -42.97 -52.70
N THR A 51 -30.45 -41.91 -53.36
CA THR A 51 -31.78 -41.90 -53.97
C THR A 51 -31.63 -42.23 -55.44
N ARG A 52 -32.21 -43.40 -55.74
CA ARG A 52 -32.47 -43.98 -57.05
C ARG A 52 -33.35 -43.00 -57.85
N GLY A 53 -32.83 -42.47 -58.94
CA GLY A 53 -33.55 -41.65 -59.92
C GLY A 53 -33.42 -42.27 -61.32
N ALA A 54 -34.56 -42.47 -61.97
CA ALA A 54 -34.80 -43.24 -63.18
C ALA A 54 -34.11 -42.70 -64.46
N PRO A 55 -33.94 -43.54 -65.51
CA PRO A 55 -33.34 -43.14 -66.78
C PRO A 55 -34.33 -42.28 -67.58
N ARG A 56 -33.87 -41.13 -68.08
CA ARG A 56 -34.65 -40.28 -68.97
C ARG A 56 -34.01 -40.24 -70.36
N ALA A 57 -34.79 -40.79 -71.28
CA ALA A 57 -34.75 -40.80 -72.73
C ALA A 57 -33.68 -39.94 -73.45
N SER A 58 -33.03 -40.63 -74.38
CA SER A 58 -32.22 -40.17 -75.49
C SER A 58 -32.85 -38.99 -76.27
N PRO A 59 -32.09 -37.93 -76.56
CA PRO A 59 -32.35 -37.06 -77.69
C PRO A 59 -31.59 -37.60 -78.93
N SER A 60 -32.39 -38.00 -79.91
CA SER A 60 -32.08 -38.19 -81.34
C SER A 60 -30.68 -37.82 -81.84
N ASP A 61 -29.90 -38.87 -82.13
CA ASP A 61 -28.83 -38.89 -83.13
C ASP A 61 -29.43 -38.73 -84.53
N SER A 62 -29.24 -37.61 -85.23
CA SER A 62 -29.55 -37.53 -86.67
C SER A 62 -28.87 -36.40 -87.46
N GLU A 63 -27.74 -35.81 -87.03
CA GLU A 63 -27.14 -34.73 -87.86
C GLU A 63 -25.61 -34.59 -87.82
N PHE A 64 -24.87 -35.54 -87.25
CA PHE A 64 -23.39 -35.49 -87.20
C PHE A 64 -22.74 -36.78 -87.74
N GLU A 65 -23.27 -37.28 -88.84
CA GLU A 65 -22.74 -38.46 -89.54
C GLU A 65 -21.59 -38.01 -90.45
N GLY A 66 -20.39 -37.87 -89.88
CA GLY A 66 -19.20 -37.54 -90.67
C GLY A 66 -17.99 -37.00 -89.92
N VAL A 67 -18.10 -36.74 -88.61
CA VAL A 67 -16.90 -36.44 -87.82
C VAL A 67 -16.31 -37.77 -87.35
N PRO A 68 -15.06 -38.11 -87.75
CA PRO A 68 -14.43 -39.36 -87.34
C PRO A 68 -14.47 -39.41 -85.82
N ALA A 69 -14.94 -40.54 -85.27
CA ALA A 69 -15.02 -40.79 -83.84
C ALA A 69 -13.71 -40.32 -83.19
N GLY A 70 -13.82 -39.23 -82.42
CA GLY A 70 -12.67 -38.65 -81.76
C GLY A 70 -12.05 -39.68 -80.82
N ASP A 71 -10.74 -39.66 -80.72
CA ASP A 71 -9.96 -40.58 -79.91
C ASP A 71 -10.50 -40.61 -78.46
N GLU A 72 -11.09 -41.74 -78.04
CA GLU A 72 -11.82 -41.88 -76.76
C GLU A 72 -10.93 -41.52 -75.56
N VAL A 73 -9.62 -41.77 -75.68
CA VAL A 73 -8.62 -41.45 -74.67
C VAL A 73 -8.53 -39.93 -74.45
N VAL A 74 -8.62 -39.15 -75.52
CA VAL A 74 -8.57 -37.68 -75.46
C VAL A 74 -9.85 -37.14 -74.83
N GLN A 75 -11.02 -37.71 -75.16
CA GLN A 75 -12.29 -37.33 -74.53
C GLN A 75 -12.30 -37.65 -73.03
N ALA A 76 -11.86 -38.84 -72.63
CA ALA A 76 -11.74 -39.22 -71.23
C ALA A 76 -10.77 -38.31 -70.45
N ALA A 77 -9.63 -37.96 -71.05
CA ALA A 77 -8.68 -37.02 -70.45
C ALA A 77 -9.26 -35.60 -70.29
N LEU A 78 -10.05 -35.14 -71.26
CA LEU A 78 -10.72 -33.84 -71.19
C LEU A 78 -11.80 -33.81 -70.11
N GLU A 79 -12.59 -34.89 -69.99
CA GLU A 79 -13.58 -35.05 -68.93
C GLU A 79 -12.95 -35.03 -67.55
N ASP A 80 -11.84 -35.74 -67.36
CA ASP A 80 -11.13 -35.76 -66.07
C ASP A 80 -10.52 -34.39 -65.74
N GLN A 81 -10.01 -33.66 -66.73
CA GLN A 81 -9.51 -32.31 -66.54
C GLN A 81 -10.64 -31.32 -66.16
N LEU A 82 -11.80 -31.41 -66.81
CA LEU A 82 -12.98 -30.61 -66.45
C LEU A 82 -13.50 -30.97 -65.05
N ARG A 83 -13.53 -32.25 -64.70
CA ARG A 83 -13.89 -32.70 -63.33
C ARG A 83 -12.91 -32.18 -62.28
N LEU A 84 -11.61 -32.17 -62.59
CA LEU A 84 -10.59 -31.60 -61.71
C LEU A 84 -10.77 -30.10 -61.52
N GLN A 85 -11.07 -29.35 -62.58
CA GLN A 85 -11.35 -27.92 -62.48
C GLN A 85 -12.60 -27.64 -61.64
N LEU A 86 -13.71 -28.34 -61.90
CA LEU A 86 -14.94 -28.24 -61.11
C LEU A 86 -14.72 -28.60 -59.63
N ARG A 87 -13.95 -29.64 -59.34
CA ARG A 87 -13.56 -30.00 -57.96
C ARG A 87 -12.70 -28.90 -57.32
N SER A 88 -11.79 -28.29 -58.08
CA SER A 88 -10.96 -27.21 -57.55
C SER A 88 -11.75 -25.94 -57.25
N GLU A 89 -12.76 -25.61 -58.07
CA GLU A 89 -13.62 -24.44 -57.85
C GLU A 89 -14.54 -24.67 -56.66
N THR A 90 -15.16 -25.84 -56.55
CA THR A 90 -15.99 -26.20 -55.39
C THR A 90 -15.20 -26.20 -54.08
N ILE A 91 -13.95 -26.67 -54.08
CA ILE A 91 -13.06 -26.60 -52.90
C ILE A 91 -12.71 -25.13 -52.58
N LYS A 92 -12.45 -24.30 -53.58
CA LYS A 92 -12.16 -22.87 -53.37
C LYS A 92 -13.37 -22.14 -52.78
N GLU A 93 -14.58 -22.45 -53.25
CA GLU A 93 -15.83 -21.90 -52.70
C GLU A 93 -16.04 -22.35 -51.26
N SER A 94 -15.84 -23.65 -50.94
CA SER A 94 -15.95 -24.11 -49.56
C SER A 94 -14.94 -23.48 -48.62
N ILE A 95 -13.69 -23.27 -49.09
CA ILE A 95 -12.66 -22.58 -48.29
C ILE A 95 -13.02 -21.11 -48.08
N ARG A 96 -13.55 -20.44 -49.10
CA ARG A 96 -14.00 -19.04 -48.98
C ARG A 96 -15.16 -18.91 -48.00
N GLU A 97 -16.10 -19.84 -48.02
CA GLU A 97 -17.24 -19.82 -47.10
C GLU A 97 -16.80 -20.12 -45.66
N ASP A 98 -15.92 -21.10 -45.45
CA ASP A 98 -15.33 -21.37 -44.14
C ASP A 98 -14.55 -20.17 -43.60
N LEU A 99 -13.82 -19.45 -44.46
CA LEU A 99 -13.09 -18.23 -44.08
C LEU A 99 -14.05 -17.11 -43.68
N ARG A 100 -15.15 -16.92 -44.42
CA ARG A 100 -16.18 -15.93 -44.05
C ARG A 100 -16.82 -16.26 -42.71
N SER A 101 -17.22 -17.52 -42.49
CA SER A 101 -17.79 -17.95 -41.21
C SER A 101 -16.81 -17.72 -40.05
N LYS A 102 -15.53 -18.05 -40.23
CA LYS A 102 -14.52 -17.82 -39.18
C LYS A 102 -14.28 -16.34 -38.91
N VAL A 103 -14.36 -15.49 -39.93
CA VAL A 103 -14.25 -14.04 -39.76
C VAL A 103 -15.45 -13.51 -38.97
N GLU A 104 -16.66 -14.00 -39.25
CA GLU A 104 -17.87 -13.68 -38.48
C GLU A 104 -17.72 -14.12 -37.01
N ASP A 105 -17.24 -15.35 -36.78
CA ASP A 105 -16.99 -15.88 -35.43
C ASP A 105 -15.95 -15.06 -34.66
N ILE A 106 -14.83 -14.69 -35.31
CA ILE A 106 -13.80 -13.84 -34.69
C ILE A 106 -14.36 -12.45 -34.37
N LYS A 107 -15.20 -11.90 -35.25
CA LYS A 107 -15.85 -10.61 -35.01
C LYS A 107 -16.78 -10.70 -33.80
N GLN A 108 -17.58 -11.74 -33.70
CA GLN A 108 -18.45 -11.97 -32.55
C GLN A 108 -17.65 -12.14 -31.24
N ILE A 109 -16.54 -12.89 -31.27
CA ILE A 109 -15.64 -13.03 -30.11
C ILE A 109 -15.03 -11.67 -29.73
N SER A 110 -14.67 -10.84 -30.72
CA SER A 110 -14.11 -9.52 -30.44
C SER A 110 -15.14 -8.56 -29.81
N GLU A 111 -16.39 -8.61 -30.25
CA GLU A 111 -17.49 -7.84 -29.67
C GLU A 111 -17.81 -8.30 -28.25
N GLU A 112 -17.82 -9.61 -28.00
CA GLU A 112 -18.00 -10.18 -26.65
C GLU A 112 -16.84 -9.81 -25.71
N LEU A 113 -15.60 -9.91 -26.18
CA LEU A 113 -14.42 -9.57 -25.39
C LEU A 113 -14.37 -8.08 -25.08
N GLN A 114 -14.80 -7.22 -26.00
CA GLN A 114 -14.92 -5.78 -25.76
C GLN A 114 -16.01 -5.48 -24.72
N ALA A 115 -17.17 -6.15 -24.79
CA ALA A 115 -18.22 -6.00 -23.78
C ALA A 115 -17.77 -6.45 -22.38
N GLN A 116 -17.01 -7.55 -22.28
CA GLN A 116 -16.44 -8.01 -21.01
C GLN A 116 -15.39 -7.03 -20.45
N LEU A 117 -14.61 -6.40 -21.33
CA LEU A 117 -13.64 -5.38 -20.93
C LEU A 117 -14.33 -4.13 -20.39
N ASP A 118 -15.39 -3.67 -21.05
CA ASP A 118 -16.19 -2.53 -20.60
C ASP A 118 -16.89 -2.81 -19.27
N GLU A 119 -17.43 -4.02 -19.08
CA GLU A 119 -17.99 -4.45 -17.79
C GLU A 119 -16.92 -4.50 -16.69
N GLY A 120 -15.73 -5.03 -17.00
CA GLY A 120 -14.58 -5.04 -16.10
C GLY A 120 -14.18 -3.64 -15.64
N TYR A 121 -14.11 -2.68 -16.58
CA TYR A 121 -13.83 -1.27 -16.26
C TYR A 121 -14.90 -0.63 -15.38
N GLN A 122 -16.19 -0.95 -15.60
CA GLN A 122 -17.26 -0.44 -14.74
C GLN A 122 -17.15 -0.98 -13.32
N ILE A 123 -16.89 -2.28 -13.15
CA ILE A 123 -16.72 -2.90 -11.83
C ILE A 123 -15.52 -2.28 -11.10
N GLU A 124 -14.39 -2.09 -11.79
CA GLU A 124 -13.19 -1.49 -11.21
C GLU A 124 -13.44 -0.03 -10.81
N ARG A 125 -14.18 0.73 -11.63
CA ARG A 125 -14.61 2.09 -11.29
C ARG A 125 -15.50 2.11 -10.04
N PHE A 126 -16.50 1.24 -9.95
CA PHE A 126 -17.36 1.17 -8.75
C PHE A 126 -16.56 0.78 -7.51
N ARG A 127 -15.59 -0.13 -7.65
CA ARG A 127 -14.72 -0.52 -6.54
C ARG A 127 -13.85 0.66 -6.08
N ASN A 128 -13.26 1.40 -7.00
CA ASN A 128 -12.46 2.57 -6.68
C ASN A 128 -13.31 3.67 -6.04
N ASP A 129 -14.52 3.91 -6.58
CA ASP A 129 -15.47 4.86 -6.00
C ASP A 129 -15.84 4.46 -4.56
N LEU A 130 -16.10 3.18 -4.28
CA LEU A 130 -16.38 2.66 -2.94
C LEU A 130 -15.18 2.79 -1.99
N GLU A 131 -13.98 2.38 -2.43
CA GLU A 131 -12.75 2.49 -1.63
C GLU A 131 -12.45 3.97 -1.32
N SER A 132 -12.69 4.88 -2.27
CA SER A 132 -12.52 6.33 -2.05
C SER A 132 -13.55 6.90 -1.07
N GLN A 133 -14.81 6.45 -1.13
CA GLN A 133 -15.87 6.86 -0.20
C GLN A 133 -15.59 6.36 1.21
N GLU A 134 -15.11 5.13 1.36
CA GLU A 134 -14.70 4.56 2.66
C GLU A 134 -13.51 5.33 3.25
N ALA A 135 -12.50 5.63 2.43
CA ALA A 135 -11.36 6.43 2.85
C ALA A 135 -11.76 7.83 3.29
N LEU A 136 -12.70 8.47 2.58
CA LEU A 136 -13.23 9.78 2.94
C LEU A 136 -14.07 9.74 4.22
N ALA A 137 -14.90 8.71 4.40
CA ALA A 137 -15.67 8.50 5.62
C ALA A 137 -14.76 8.29 6.84
N SER A 138 -13.72 7.46 6.70
CA SER A 138 -12.71 7.24 7.75
C SER A 138 -11.91 8.52 8.05
N ALA A 139 -11.62 9.34 7.04
CA ALA A 139 -10.97 10.62 7.25
C ALA A 139 -11.87 11.59 8.04
N MET A 140 -13.16 11.66 7.70
CA MET A 140 -14.14 12.48 8.44
C MET A 140 -14.30 12.03 9.89
N GLU A 141 -14.32 10.73 10.15
CA GLU A 141 -14.34 10.19 11.52
C GLU A 141 -13.13 10.65 12.33
N LYS A 142 -11.92 10.54 11.77
CA LYS A 142 -10.69 11.04 12.41
C LYS A 142 -10.67 12.55 12.62
N PHE A 143 -11.27 13.32 11.71
CA PHE A 143 -11.40 14.76 11.90
C PHE A 143 -12.31 15.08 13.09
N ASN A 144 -13.43 14.37 13.24
CA ASN A 144 -14.31 14.54 14.39
C ASN A 144 -13.61 14.15 15.70
N GLU A 145 -12.85 13.05 15.71
CA GLU A 145 -12.04 12.64 16.87
C GLU A 145 -11.03 13.73 17.26
N LEU A 146 -10.35 14.34 16.29
CA LEU A 146 -9.41 15.43 16.54
C LEU A 146 -10.12 16.70 17.03
N GLU A 147 -11.32 17.00 16.54
CA GLU A 147 -12.13 18.12 17.04
C GLU A 147 -12.53 17.90 18.51
N ASP A 148 -12.91 16.69 18.87
CA ASP A 148 -13.22 16.29 20.25
C ASP A 148 -11.98 16.37 21.15
N GLU A 149 -10.82 15.91 20.68
CA GLU A 149 -9.55 16.03 21.41
C GLU A 149 -9.15 17.50 21.64
N ILE A 150 -9.33 18.37 20.64
CA ILE A 150 -9.08 19.81 20.76
C ILE A 150 -10.04 20.44 21.77
N ALA A 151 -11.32 20.05 21.76
CA ALA A 151 -12.31 20.53 22.72
C ALA A 151 -11.95 20.09 24.14
N ALA A 152 -11.52 18.83 24.33
CA ALA A 152 -11.06 18.30 25.61
C ALA A 152 -9.80 19.03 26.13
N MET A 153 -8.81 19.25 25.27
CA MET A 153 -7.60 20.01 25.63
C MET A 153 -7.92 21.46 26.00
N LYS A 154 -8.87 22.11 25.31
CA LYS A 154 -9.32 23.46 25.66
C LYS A 154 -10.00 23.50 27.03
N ALA A 155 -10.86 22.52 27.33
CA ALA A 155 -11.51 22.41 28.63
C ALA A 155 -10.49 22.18 29.75
N GLN A 156 -9.48 21.34 29.51
CA GLN A 156 -8.38 21.10 30.46
C GLN A 156 -7.57 22.37 30.72
N LEU A 157 -7.17 23.09 29.67
CA LEU A 157 -6.44 24.36 29.82
C LEU A 157 -7.25 25.43 30.56
N GLN A 158 -8.57 25.42 30.42
CA GLN A 158 -9.44 26.33 31.17
C GLN A 158 -9.50 25.95 32.64
N ALA A 159 -9.63 24.65 32.97
CA ALA A 159 -9.57 24.17 34.35
C ALA A 159 -8.22 24.50 35.01
N ASP A 160 -7.11 24.28 34.31
CA ASP A 160 -5.76 24.60 34.81
C ASP A 160 -5.61 26.11 35.07
N ARG A 161 -6.20 26.97 34.24
CA ARG A 161 -6.19 28.44 34.46
C ARG A 161 -6.98 28.83 35.70
N GLU A 162 -8.13 28.20 35.93
CA GLU A 162 -8.96 28.46 37.12
C GLU A 162 -8.25 27.99 38.39
N ASP A 163 -7.59 26.83 38.35
CA ASP A 163 -6.78 26.29 39.44
C ASP A 163 -5.58 27.17 39.76
N LEU A 164 -4.85 27.65 38.73
CA LEU A 164 -3.76 28.60 38.91
C LEU A 164 -4.25 29.91 39.53
N ALA A 165 -5.38 30.45 39.07
CA ALA A 165 -5.96 31.67 39.63
C ALA A 165 -6.40 31.48 41.10
N ALA A 166 -6.92 30.30 41.46
CA ALA A 166 -7.26 29.96 42.84
C ALA A 166 -6.00 29.83 43.72
N TRP A 167 -4.95 29.19 43.21
CA TRP A 167 -3.66 29.07 43.88
C TRP A 167 -2.98 30.43 44.09
N GLU A 168 -3.02 31.32 43.11
CA GLU A 168 -2.51 32.69 43.22
C GLU A 168 -3.24 33.46 44.32
N LYS A 169 -4.58 33.39 44.38
CA LYS A 169 -5.36 34.01 45.46
C LYS A 169 -5.01 33.43 46.83
N ALA A 170 -4.90 32.11 46.94
CA ALA A 170 -4.54 31.43 48.19
C ALA A 170 -3.12 31.79 48.65
N SER A 171 -2.16 31.84 47.73
CA SER A 171 -0.78 32.21 48.01
C SER A 171 -0.65 33.68 48.41
N ALA A 172 -1.38 34.59 47.76
CA ALA A 172 -1.45 36.00 48.13
C ALA A 172 -2.02 36.18 49.55
N ALA A 173 -3.09 35.44 49.90
CA ALA A 173 -3.65 35.45 51.25
C ALA A 173 -2.70 34.85 52.31
N ALA A 174 -1.91 33.84 51.96
CA ALA A 174 -0.88 33.30 52.85
C ALA A 174 0.28 34.31 53.06
N ARG A 175 0.71 34.99 52.00
CA ARG A 175 1.74 36.03 52.07
C ARG A 175 1.29 37.24 52.90
N SER A 176 0.05 37.68 52.75
CA SER A 176 -0.49 38.79 53.55
C SER A 176 -0.57 38.45 55.04
N LYS A 177 -0.92 37.20 55.38
CA LYS A 177 -0.84 36.69 56.77
C LYS A 177 0.60 36.68 57.29
N GLY A 178 1.57 36.24 56.49
CA GLY A 178 2.99 36.26 56.87
C GLY A 178 3.52 37.67 57.14
N LEU A 179 3.14 38.65 56.32
CA LEU A 179 3.49 40.06 56.53
C LEU A 179 2.81 40.67 57.76
N PHE A 180 1.57 40.24 58.07
CA PHE A 180 0.90 40.62 59.31
C PHE A 180 1.71 40.19 60.54
N PHE A 181 2.18 38.94 60.59
CA PHE A 181 3.04 38.49 61.70
C PHE A 181 4.38 39.23 61.75
N LYS A 182 4.99 39.54 60.61
CA LYS A 182 6.23 40.34 60.58
C LYS A 182 6.02 41.75 61.15
N ASN A 183 4.85 42.34 60.97
CA ASN A 183 4.51 43.64 61.59
C ASN A 183 4.18 43.52 63.08
N LEU A 184 3.62 42.39 63.55
CA LEU A 184 3.37 42.15 64.98
C LEU A 184 4.65 41.93 65.79
N TYR A 185 5.70 41.38 65.17
CA TYR A 185 6.98 41.10 65.83
C TYR A 185 8.06 42.13 65.51
N LYS A 186 7.72 43.34 65.05
CA LYS A 186 8.68 44.44 65.11
C LYS A 186 8.83 44.79 66.59
N PRO A 187 9.95 44.44 67.26
CA PRO A 187 10.15 44.86 68.64
C PRO A 187 10.06 46.38 68.68
N ASP A 188 9.48 46.95 69.73
CA ASP A 188 9.29 48.40 69.92
C ASP A 188 10.59 49.24 69.86
N ALA A 189 11.74 48.64 69.56
CA ALA A 189 13.04 49.28 69.41
C ALA A 189 13.15 50.23 68.20
N ASP A 190 12.24 50.19 67.22
CA ASP A 190 12.31 51.03 66.01
C ASP A 190 11.30 52.20 66.01
N ALA A 191 10.49 52.37 67.06
CA ALA A 191 9.57 53.52 67.18
C ALA A 191 10.33 54.86 67.26
N ASP A 192 11.59 54.85 67.72
CA ASP A 192 12.43 56.04 67.84
C ASP A 192 13.30 56.32 66.59
N ALA A 193 13.33 55.42 65.60
CA ALA A 193 14.17 55.58 64.39
C ALA A 193 13.39 55.96 63.10
N ALA A 194 12.04 55.89 63.12
CA ALA A 194 11.21 56.11 61.92
C ALA A 194 10.84 57.58 61.64
N ALA A 195 11.40 58.55 62.36
CA ALA A 195 11.19 59.99 62.11
C ALA A 195 12.15 60.60 61.06
N GLY A 196 13.04 59.82 60.44
CA GLY A 196 14.03 60.39 59.52
C GLY A 196 14.55 59.44 58.46
N GLN A 197 13.74 59.12 57.44
CA GLN A 197 14.24 58.76 56.10
C GLN A 197 13.07 58.65 55.11
N GLY A 198 12.65 59.78 54.57
CA GLY A 198 12.11 59.82 53.22
C GLY A 198 13.28 59.84 52.24
N GLY A 199 13.25 58.97 51.22
CA GLY A 199 14.24 59.07 50.14
C GLY A 199 14.45 57.79 49.33
N GLN A 200 13.83 57.77 48.16
CA GLN A 200 14.39 57.28 46.89
C GLN A 200 15.02 55.87 46.83
N GLN A 201 14.33 54.95 46.16
CA GLN A 201 14.95 53.90 45.34
C GLN A 201 13.96 53.60 44.19
N GLN A 202 14.04 54.33 43.07
CA GLN A 202 15.02 54.22 41.98
C GLN A 202 14.71 53.03 41.08
N ALA A 203 14.00 53.39 40.00
CA ALA A 203 13.83 52.61 38.79
C ALA A 203 15.19 52.09 38.30
N GLN A 204 15.28 50.79 38.05
CA GLN A 204 16.44 50.20 37.41
C GLN A 204 16.05 49.80 35.99
N ASP A 205 16.74 50.50 35.09
CA ASP A 205 16.66 50.51 33.64
C ASP A 205 16.73 49.12 33.00
N GLY A 206 15.93 48.98 31.95
CA GLY A 206 16.02 47.90 30.98
C GLY A 206 17.36 47.94 30.25
N SER A 207 18.20 46.93 30.51
CA SER A 207 19.38 46.66 29.69
C SER A 207 18.94 45.96 28.40
N GLY A 208 18.71 46.75 27.35
CA GLY A 208 18.63 46.29 25.97
C GLY A 208 19.99 45.74 25.50
N GLY A 209 20.25 44.47 25.79
CA GLY A 209 21.41 43.75 25.28
C GLY A 209 21.26 43.48 23.79
N ARG A 210 21.91 44.30 22.95
CA ARG A 210 22.18 43.97 21.53
C ARG A 210 23.11 42.77 21.47
N PHE A 211 22.54 41.60 21.25
CA PHE A 211 23.25 40.37 20.95
C PHE A 211 23.80 40.43 19.52
N ARG A 212 24.93 41.12 19.32
CA ARG A 212 25.68 41.11 18.05
C ARG A 212 26.79 40.07 18.16
N GLY A 213 26.43 38.81 17.97
CA GLY A 213 27.37 37.69 17.95
C GLY A 213 28.15 37.65 16.63
N GLU A 214 29.40 38.10 16.65
CA GLU A 214 30.43 37.66 15.71
C GLU A 214 30.74 36.19 15.99
N LEU A 215 30.11 35.30 15.21
CA LEU A 215 30.46 33.87 15.14
C LEU A 215 31.77 33.71 14.36
N ARG A 216 32.90 33.97 15.02
CA ARG A 216 34.23 33.64 14.50
C ARG A 216 35.12 33.12 15.62
N GLY A 217 34.90 31.87 15.99
CA GLY A 217 35.73 31.20 16.98
C GLY A 217 35.41 29.73 17.08
N SER A 218 36.38 28.90 16.68
CA SER A 218 36.55 27.49 17.06
C SER A 218 35.25 26.72 17.28
N ILE A 219 34.77 26.08 16.21
CA ILE A 219 33.77 25.02 16.34
C ILE A 219 34.43 23.93 17.20
N ASP A 220 34.02 23.85 18.46
CA ASP A 220 34.36 22.73 19.33
C ASP A 220 34.00 21.44 18.59
N PRO A 221 34.95 20.50 18.39
CA PRO A 221 34.68 19.27 17.65
C PRO A 221 33.54 18.46 18.31
N GLU A 222 33.34 18.64 19.61
CA GLU A 222 32.25 18.06 20.38
C GLU A 222 30.90 18.69 20.04
N ALA A 223 30.82 20.02 19.91
CA ALA A 223 29.61 20.72 19.48
C ALA A 223 29.22 20.37 18.04
N ALA A 224 30.21 20.19 17.15
CA ALA A 224 29.96 19.68 15.80
C ALA A 224 29.44 18.23 15.80
N ALA A 225 29.98 17.37 16.66
CA ALA A 225 29.51 15.99 16.80
C ALA A 225 28.08 15.93 17.39
N ALA A 226 27.77 16.77 18.37
CA ALA A 226 26.43 16.92 18.93
C ALA A 226 25.43 17.45 17.89
N ALA A 227 25.82 18.44 17.09
CA ALA A 227 25.00 18.97 15.99
C ALA A 227 24.74 17.89 14.92
N ARG A 228 25.73 17.05 14.58
CA ARG A 228 25.53 15.92 13.65
C ARG A 228 24.59 14.86 14.21
N ARG A 229 24.65 14.55 15.51
CA ARG A 229 23.71 13.62 16.17
C ARG A 229 22.30 14.19 16.24
N ALA A 230 22.16 15.49 16.48
CA ALA A 230 20.86 16.17 16.45
C ALA A 230 20.29 16.20 15.02
N ALA A 231 21.10 16.51 14.02
CA ALA A 231 20.70 16.45 12.62
C ALA A 231 20.27 15.03 12.20
N ALA A 232 21.01 14.00 12.61
CA ALA A 232 20.64 12.61 12.35
C ALA A 232 19.28 12.21 12.95
N LYS A 233 18.93 12.74 14.13
CA LYS A 233 17.62 12.53 14.77
C LYS A 233 16.47 13.22 14.04
N VAL A 234 16.72 14.36 13.40
CA VAL A 234 15.71 15.09 12.62
C VAL A 234 15.56 14.49 11.22
N THR A 235 16.64 13.98 10.63
CA THR A 235 16.57 13.31 9.31
C THR A 235 15.96 11.92 9.37
N ALA A 236 16.07 11.20 10.50
CA ALA A 236 15.52 9.85 10.65
C ALA A 236 14.00 9.75 10.37
N PRO A 237 13.12 10.59 10.95
CA PRO A 237 11.68 10.54 10.65
C PRO A 237 11.36 11.04 9.23
N ALA A 238 12.14 11.99 8.70
CA ALA A 238 11.94 12.47 7.33
C ALA A 238 12.21 11.39 6.28
N VAL A 239 13.16 10.47 6.53
CA VAL A 239 13.46 9.36 5.60
C VAL A 239 12.32 8.33 5.57
N GLU A 240 11.58 8.13 6.66
CA GLU A 240 10.41 7.24 6.66
C GLU A 240 9.23 7.81 5.87
N GLU A 241 8.99 9.13 5.92
CA GLU A 241 7.93 9.78 5.14
C GLU A 241 8.30 9.96 3.65
N VAL A 242 9.59 10.11 3.33
CA VAL A 242 10.08 10.20 1.94
C VAL A 242 10.01 8.83 1.23
N GLY A 243 9.93 7.72 1.97
CA GLY A 243 9.78 6.37 1.43
C GLY A 243 8.38 5.98 0.94
N SER A 244 7.43 6.91 0.87
CA SER A 244 6.08 6.64 0.37
C SER A 244 6.11 6.16 -1.10
N PRO A 245 5.59 4.95 -1.41
CA PRO A 245 5.59 4.43 -2.78
C PRO A 245 4.80 5.31 -3.75
N LEU A 246 3.81 6.06 -3.26
CA LEU A 246 3.05 7.04 -4.04
C LEU A 246 3.95 8.17 -4.56
N ARG A 247 4.84 8.69 -3.70
CA ARG A 247 5.74 9.79 -4.06
C ARG A 247 6.76 9.35 -5.11
N LEU A 248 7.25 8.12 -4.99
CA LEU A 248 8.16 7.51 -5.97
C LEU A 248 7.46 7.30 -7.32
N TRP A 249 6.18 6.91 -7.30
CA TRP A 249 5.36 6.81 -8.52
C TRP A 249 5.11 8.18 -9.16
N LEU A 250 4.81 9.21 -8.36
CA LEU A 250 4.63 10.59 -8.83
C LEU A 250 5.92 11.14 -9.46
N PHE A 251 7.08 10.90 -8.84
CA PHE A 251 8.37 11.29 -9.39
C PHE A 251 8.70 10.54 -10.69
N ALA A 252 8.44 9.23 -10.74
CA ALA A 252 8.62 8.44 -11.96
C ALA A 252 7.71 8.93 -13.10
N TYR A 253 6.46 9.29 -12.79
CA TYR A 253 5.52 9.86 -13.75
C TYR A 253 6.00 11.22 -14.29
N MET A 254 6.41 12.13 -13.41
CA MET A 254 6.96 13.44 -13.82
C MET A 254 8.25 13.30 -14.63
N ALA A 255 9.13 12.37 -14.25
CA ALA A 255 10.34 12.05 -15.02
C ALA A 255 10.00 11.46 -16.40
N GLY A 256 8.95 10.62 -16.48
CA GLY A 256 8.44 10.07 -17.73
C GLY A 256 7.89 11.15 -18.66
N ILE A 257 7.11 12.10 -18.13
CA ILE A 257 6.63 13.27 -18.91
C ILE A 257 7.81 14.09 -19.44
N LEU A 258 8.80 14.40 -18.58
CA LEU A 258 9.99 15.12 -19.00
C LEU A 258 10.75 14.39 -20.11
N ALA A 259 10.94 13.07 -19.99
CA ALA A 259 11.58 12.27 -21.01
C ALA A 259 10.80 12.29 -22.34
N LEU A 260 9.46 12.30 -22.27
CA LEU A 260 8.60 12.35 -23.45
C LEU A 260 8.64 13.73 -24.14
N VAL A 261 8.71 14.81 -23.37
CA VAL A 261 8.92 16.18 -23.89
C VAL A 261 10.27 16.28 -24.59
N VAL A 262 11.35 15.78 -23.98
CA VAL A 262 12.68 15.77 -24.61
C VAL A 262 12.70 14.92 -25.88
N ALA A 263 12.02 13.77 -25.87
CA ALA A 263 11.88 12.94 -27.07
C ALA A 263 11.11 13.65 -28.18
N GLN A 264 10.05 14.40 -27.83
CA GLN A 264 9.29 15.21 -28.77
C GLN A 264 10.15 16.35 -29.34
N ASP A 265 10.90 17.07 -28.50
CA ASP A 265 11.79 18.16 -28.94
C ASP A 265 12.87 17.64 -29.91
N LEU A 266 13.47 16.48 -29.63
CA LEU A 266 14.43 15.81 -30.53
C LEU A 266 13.84 15.45 -31.90
N THR A 267 12.53 15.24 -32.00
CA THR A 267 11.86 14.97 -33.29
C THR A 267 11.50 16.24 -34.06
N THR A 268 11.50 17.41 -33.42
CA THR A 268 11.21 18.69 -34.07
C THR A 268 12.48 19.38 -34.58
N ALA A 269 12.44 19.93 -35.79
CA ALA A 269 13.62 20.35 -36.56
C ALA A 269 14.36 21.62 -36.06
N GLN A 270 14.15 22.06 -34.82
CA GLN A 270 14.84 23.19 -34.21
C GLN A 270 15.45 22.79 -32.85
N PRO A 271 16.56 22.04 -32.84
CA PRO A 271 17.20 21.61 -31.61
C PRO A 271 17.82 22.81 -30.89
N SER A 272 17.23 23.18 -29.75
CA SER A 272 17.86 24.13 -28.84
C SER A 272 18.91 23.39 -28.01
N VAL A 273 20.11 23.24 -28.58
CA VAL A 273 21.19 22.39 -28.05
C VAL A 273 21.48 22.63 -26.55
N GLY A 274 21.32 23.86 -26.06
CA GLY A 274 21.52 24.19 -24.66
C GLY A 274 20.42 23.69 -23.72
N LEU A 275 19.16 23.69 -24.16
CA LEU A 275 18.00 23.28 -23.35
C LEU A 275 17.90 21.75 -23.31
N ASP A 276 18.18 21.10 -24.43
CA ASP A 276 18.26 19.63 -24.53
C ASP A 276 19.36 19.06 -23.62
N ALA A 277 20.54 19.72 -23.59
CA ALA A 277 21.63 19.34 -22.71
C ALA A 277 21.27 19.51 -21.22
N LEU A 278 20.56 20.60 -20.88
CA LEU A 278 20.10 20.84 -19.51
C LEU A 278 19.12 19.75 -19.07
N TYR A 279 18.13 19.40 -19.91
CA TYR A 279 17.18 18.33 -19.59
C TYR A 279 17.85 16.94 -19.55
N GLY A 280 18.82 16.68 -20.42
CA GLY A 280 19.62 15.46 -20.36
C GLY A 280 20.37 15.32 -19.04
N VAL A 281 21.01 16.39 -18.56
CA VAL A 281 21.68 16.41 -17.25
C VAL A 281 20.68 16.25 -16.10
N LEU A 282 19.54 16.94 -16.16
CA LEU A 282 18.49 16.82 -15.14
C LEU A 282 17.94 15.39 -15.06
N GLY A 283 17.66 14.78 -16.21
CA GLY A 283 17.22 13.39 -16.31
C GLY A 283 18.26 12.40 -15.76
N LEU A 284 19.55 12.64 -16.02
CA LEU A 284 20.64 11.83 -15.48
C LEU A 284 20.73 11.95 -13.95
N VAL A 285 20.65 13.17 -13.41
CA VAL A 285 20.66 13.40 -11.95
C VAL A 285 19.46 12.73 -11.28
N LEU A 286 18.27 12.88 -11.86
CA LEU A 286 17.05 12.21 -11.37
C LEU A 286 17.17 10.68 -11.45
N GLY A 287 17.73 10.15 -12.54
CA GLY A 287 17.96 8.72 -12.73
C GLY A 287 18.94 8.14 -11.72
N VAL A 288 20.05 8.83 -11.45
CA VAL A 288 21.02 8.44 -10.40
C VAL A 288 20.38 8.48 -9.02
N ASN A 289 19.58 9.50 -8.72
CA ASN A 289 18.88 9.59 -7.43
C ASN A 289 17.86 8.45 -7.26
N ALA A 290 17.05 8.17 -8.29
CA ALA A 290 16.11 7.05 -8.29
C ALA A 290 16.81 5.69 -8.15
N TRP A 291 17.99 5.51 -8.75
CA TRP A 291 18.81 4.30 -8.60
C TRP A 291 19.31 4.14 -7.15
N ASN A 292 19.79 5.22 -6.54
CA ASN A 292 20.25 5.22 -5.15
C ASN A 292 19.10 4.93 -4.18
N GLU A 293 17.91 5.48 -4.41
CA GLU A 293 16.73 5.18 -3.61
C GLU A 293 16.29 3.72 -3.77
N ARG A 294 16.35 3.17 -4.98
CA ARG A 294 16.02 1.76 -5.24
C ARG A 294 16.98 0.81 -4.52
N THR A 295 18.27 1.10 -4.51
CA THR A 295 19.26 0.28 -3.79
C THR A 295 19.10 0.40 -2.27
N ALA A 296 18.83 1.60 -1.75
CA ALA A 296 18.51 1.82 -0.35
C ALA A 296 17.24 1.07 0.09
N LEU A 297 16.18 1.10 -0.71
CA LEU A 297 14.94 0.36 -0.45
C LEU A 297 15.13 -1.15 -0.50
N ALA A 298 15.96 -1.65 -1.44
CA ALA A 298 16.29 -3.07 -1.52
C ALA A 298 17.04 -3.53 -0.24
N ALA A 299 18.03 -2.76 0.20
CA ALA A 299 18.74 -3.02 1.45
C ALA A 299 17.82 -2.98 2.68
N ALA A 300 16.90 -2.01 2.74
CA ALA A 300 15.93 -1.90 3.83
C ALA A 300 14.95 -3.08 3.87
N ARG A 301 14.49 -3.58 2.71
CA ARG A 301 13.65 -4.78 2.61
C ARG A 301 14.40 -6.03 3.05
N GLU A 302 15.66 -6.18 2.66
CA GLU A 302 16.50 -7.29 3.09
C GLU A 302 16.70 -7.26 4.61
N ALA A 303 17.00 -6.09 5.19
CA ALA A 303 17.12 -5.92 6.64
C ALA A 303 15.82 -6.27 7.39
N ARG A 304 14.66 -5.79 6.91
CA ARG A 304 13.35 -6.16 7.50
C ARG A 304 13.05 -7.65 7.38
N SER A 305 13.43 -8.29 6.26
CA SER A 305 13.24 -9.73 6.07
C SER A 305 14.09 -10.56 7.03
N LYS A 306 15.35 -10.16 7.25
CA LYS A 306 16.25 -10.78 8.23
C LYS A 306 15.70 -10.61 9.65
N GLY A 307 15.25 -9.40 10.00
CA GLY A 307 14.62 -9.13 11.29
C GLY A 307 13.38 -9.98 11.56
N MET A 308 12.48 -10.13 10.57
CA MET A 308 11.32 -11.04 10.70
C MET A 308 11.73 -12.51 10.83
N GLN A 309 12.77 -12.94 10.13
CA GLN A 309 13.26 -14.32 10.20
C GLN A 309 13.89 -14.62 11.57
N GLU A 310 14.67 -13.70 12.11
CA GLU A 310 15.24 -13.78 13.47
C GLU A 310 14.13 -13.77 14.53
N GLN A 311 13.14 -12.89 14.41
CA GLN A 311 12.01 -12.83 15.33
C GLN A 311 11.17 -14.11 15.30
N GLY A 312 10.98 -14.70 14.12
CA GLY A 312 10.32 -16.01 13.96
C GLY A 312 11.11 -17.15 14.61
N GLN A 313 12.44 -17.15 14.50
CA GLN A 313 13.29 -18.13 15.17
C GLN A 313 13.27 -17.99 16.70
N GLN A 314 13.28 -16.75 17.22
CA GLN A 314 13.16 -16.49 18.65
C GLN A 314 11.81 -16.99 19.20
N GLN A 315 10.70 -16.71 18.51
CA GLN A 315 9.38 -17.21 18.94
C GLN A 315 9.30 -18.74 18.93
N GLN A 316 9.95 -19.41 17.96
CA GLN A 316 10.03 -20.88 17.94
C GLN A 316 10.86 -21.43 19.09
N GLN A 317 11.99 -20.80 19.43
CA GLN A 317 12.80 -21.20 20.58
C GLN A 317 12.04 -21.01 21.89
N GLU A 318 11.34 -19.89 22.07
CA GLU A 318 10.48 -19.66 23.24
C GLU A 318 9.36 -20.71 23.35
N HIS A 319 8.72 -21.07 22.23
CA HIS A 319 7.71 -22.13 22.23
C HIS A 319 8.28 -23.51 22.59
N GLN A 320 9.52 -23.82 22.17
CA GLN A 320 10.18 -25.07 22.54
C GLN A 320 10.56 -25.08 24.03
N GLN A 321 11.05 -23.96 24.58
CA GLN A 321 11.33 -23.83 26.01
C GLN A 321 10.06 -23.94 26.86
N GLN A 322 8.95 -23.33 26.42
CA GLN A 322 7.67 -23.47 27.11
C GLN A 322 7.14 -24.90 27.05
N ARG A 323 7.37 -25.63 25.94
CA ARG A 323 6.98 -27.05 25.82
C ARG A 323 7.84 -27.97 26.69
N SER A 324 9.16 -27.75 26.76
CA SER A 324 10.04 -28.55 27.63
C SER A 324 9.74 -28.30 29.11
N HIS A 325 9.38 -27.07 29.49
CA HIS A 325 9.03 -26.76 30.87
C HIS A 325 7.65 -27.30 31.30
N LYS A 326 6.74 -27.53 30.35
CA LYS A 326 5.40 -28.11 30.60
C LYS A 326 5.34 -29.64 30.56
N GLN A 327 6.41 -30.34 30.22
CA GLN A 327 6.42 -31.79 30.42
C GLN A 327 6.49 -32.06 31.93
N PRO A 328 5.43 -32.64 32.53
CA PRO A 328 5.48 -33.01 33.94
C PRO A 328 6.64 -33.99 34.13
N PRO A 329 7.46 -33.85 35.20
CA PRO A 329 8.53 -34.78 35.47
C PRO A 329 7.95 -36.20 35.46
N GLY A 330 8.47 -37.02 34.55
CA GLY A 330 7.94 -38.34 34.26
C GLY A 330 7.66 -39.08 35.56
N ARG A 331 6.42 -39.54 35.72
CA ARG A 331 6.13 -40.59 36.70
C ARG A 331 7.09 -41.73 36.38
N PRO A 332 7.94 -42.18 37.32
CA PRO A 332 8.79 -43.33 37.08
C PRO A 332 7.87 -44.49 36.69
N SER A 333 8.08 -45.01 35.48
CA SER A 333 7.44 -46.21 34.97
C SER A 333 7.90 -47.39 35.82
N GLY A 334 7.22 -47.58 36.96
CA GLY A 334 7.36 -48.76 37.79
C GLY A 334 6.51 -49.88 37.21
N ASP A 335 6.95 -50.49 36.12
CA ASP A 335 6.42 -51.75 35.61
C ASP A 335 7.60 -52.66 35.24
N GLU A 336 8.38 -53.02 36.26
CA GLU A 336 9.36 -54.10 36.20
C GLU A 336 9.04 -55.04 37.36
N LYS A 337 7.96 -55.82 37.22
CA LYS A 337 7.72 -57.02 38.03
C LYS A 337 6.57 -57.84 37.45
N GLN A 338 6.80 -59.16 37.39
CA GLN A 338 5.85 -60.25 37.16
C GLN A 338 5.68 -60.74 35.72
N SER A 339 6.73 -61.36 35.19
CA SER A 339 6.59 -62.56 34.36
C SER A 339 7.41 -63.68 34.99
N SER A 340 6.84 -64.29 36.03
CA SER A 340 7.34 -65.55 36.61
C SER A 340 6.15 -66.29 37.22
N LEU A 341 5.29 -66.89 36.38
CA LEU A 341 4.33 -67.90 36.82
C LEU A 341 3.85 -68.73 35.61
N SER A 342 4.65 -69.71 35.23
CA SER A 342 4.26 -70.84 34.38
C SER A 342 5.33 -71.93 34.53
N GLU A 343 5.19 -72.75 35.57
CA GLU A 343 5.63 -74.15 35.61
C GLU A 343 4.80 -74.90 36.65
#